data_AF-A0A174MWI8-F1
#
_entry.id   AF-A0A174MWI8-F1
#
_cell.length_a   1.000
_cell.length_b   1.000
_cell.length_c   1.000
_cell.angle_alpha   90.00
_cell.angle_beta   90.00
_cell.angle_gamma   90.00
#
_symmetry.space_group_name_H-M   'P 1'
#
loop_
_entity.id
_entity.type
_entity.pdbx_description
1 polymer ?
#
loop_
_entity_poly.entity_id
_entity_poly.type
_entity_poly.pdbx_seq_one_letter_code
_entity_poly.pdbx_strand_id
1 'polypeptide(L)'
;MGPRAALSVPLLAVGAVIALALPWDVLWRYFSWANQTLAMIVLWTGAVFLHKFGYPPKACFIAALPATFMSGVSVTYFFQAPECLGLSTAIAYPVGIVAAALFLGIFIWRTLIVGKDDVAPLHAAKN
;
A
#
# COMPACT_ATOMS: atom_id res chain seq x y z
N MET A 1 -0.07 35.35 -8.39
CA MET A 1 -0.37 34.06 -7.73
C MET A 1 0.73 33.09 -8.15
N GLY A 2 1.60 32.63 -7.24
CA GLY A 2 2.69 31.71 -7.61
C GLY A 2 2.15 30.37 -8.14
N PRO A 3 2.92 29.59 -8.93
CA PRO A 3 2.48 28.34 -9.55
C PRO A 3 1.93 27.30 -8.55
N ARG A 4 2.34 27.39 -7.28
CA ARG A 4 1.86 26.56 -6.16
C ARG A 4 0.42 26.87 -5.75
N ALA A 5 0.04 28.15 -5.78
CA ALA A 5 -1.31 28.61 -5.42
C ALA A 5 -2.35 28.22 -6.49
N ALA A 6 -1.95 28.22 -7.76
CA ALA A 6 -2.82 27.81 -8.86
C ALA A 6 -3.19 26.32 -8.81
N LEU A 7 -2.35 25.48 -8.19
CA LEU A 7 -2.62 24.05 -7.98
C LEU A 7 -3.38 23.80 -6.67
N SER A 8 -3.04 24.53 -5.60
CA SER A 8 -3.64 24.31 -4.28
C SER A 8 -5.06 24.86 -4.18
N VAL A 9 -5.39 25.97 -4.84
CA VAL A 9 -6.73 26.57 -4.81
C VAL A 9 -7.83 25.62 -5.34
N PRO A 10 -7.72 25.00 -6.53
CA PRO A 10 -8.73 24.06 -6.99
C PRO A 10 -8.79 22.80 -6.12
N LEU A 11 -7.65 22.32 -5.61
CA LEU A 11 -7.59 21.16 -4.72
C LEU A 11 -8.30 21.42 -3.38
N LEU A 12 -8.06 22.61 -2.78
CA LEU A 12 -8.72 23.05 -1.55
C LEU A 12 -10.20 23.34 -1.77
N ALA A 13 -10.59 23.91 -2.91
CA ALA A 13 -11.99 24.16 -3.24
C ALA A 13 -12.77 22.85 -3.36
N VAL A 14 -12.23 21.86 -4.07
CA VAL A 14 -12.83 20.51 -4.17
C VAL A 14 -12.88 19.84 -2.79
N GLY A 15 -11.80 19.92 -2.02
CA GLY A 15 -11.77 19.39 -0.64
C GLY A 15 -12.81 20.03 0.28
N ALA A 16 -13.01 21.35 0.17
CA ALA A 16 -14.02 22.08 0.93
C ALA A 16 -15.44 21.68 0.52
N VAL A 17 -15.71 21.53 -0.77
CA VAL A 17 -17.02 21.06 -1.27
C VAL A 17 -17.32 19.65 -0.77
N ILE A 18 -16.34 18.74 -0.81
CA ILE A 18 -16.51 17.38 -0.30
C ILE A 18 -16.72 17.37 1.22
N ALA A 19 -15.99 18.20 1.97
CA ALA A 19 -16.12 18.31 3.42
C ALA A 19 -17.46 18.92 3.87
N LEU A 20 -18.08 19.78 3.05
CA LEU A 20 -19.39 20.37 3.31
C LEU A 20 -20.57 19.50 2.83
N ALA A 21 -20.36 18.70 1.77
CA ALA A 21 -21.42 17.90 1.15
C ALA A 21 -21.54 16.48 1.72
N LEU A 22 -20.47 15.93 2.31
CA LEU A 22 -20.44 14.56 2.81
C LEU A 22 -20.49 14.53 4.35
N PRO A 23 -21.21 13.59 4.98
CA PRO A 23 -21.14 13.39 6.42
C PRO A 23 -19.69 13.15 6.87
N TRP A 24 -19.28 13.86 7.92
CA TRP A 24 -17.90 13.87 8.43
C TRP A 24 -17.39 12.46 8.77
N ASP A 25 -18.26 11.59 9.27
CA ASP A 25 -17.94 10.21 9.65
C ASP A 25 -17.51 9.36 8.44
N VAL A 26 -18.18 9.54 7.30
CA VAL A 26 -17.85 8.85 6.04
C VAL A 26 -16.52 9.38 5.49
N LEU A 27 -16.32 10.70 5.47
CA LEU A 27 -15.08 11.31 5.01
C LEU A 27 -13.86 10.81 5.80
N TRP A 28 -13.99 10.78 7.13
CA TRP A 28 -12.90 10.34 8.01
C TRP A 28 -12.58 8.86 7.85
N ARG A 29 -13.60 8.04 7.58
CA ARG A 29 -13.42 6.61 7.29
C ARG A 29 -12.66 6.37 5.98
N TYR A 30 -13.00 7.10 4.91
CA TYR A 30 -12.27 7.03 3.65
C TYR A 30 -10.84 7.55 3.77
N PHE A 31 -10.65 8.67 4.47
CA PHE A 31 -9.31 9.22 4.71
C PHE A 31 -8.42 8.22 5.49
N SER A 32 -8.98 7.60 6.53
CA SER A 32 -8.28 6.59 7.32
C SER A 32 -7.94 5.34 6.51
N TRP A 33 -8.87 4.86 5.68
CA TRP A 33 -8.61 3.74 4.77
C TRP A 33 -7.54 4.09 3.72
N ALA A 34 -7.64 5.27 3.09
CA ALA A 34 -6.68 5.74 2.11
C ALA A 34 -5.26 5.79 2.70
N ASN A 35 -5.08 6.26 3.94
CA ASN A 35 -3.79 6.24 4.62
C ASN A 35 -3.25 4.82 4.87
N GLN A 36 -4.10 3.86 5.19
CA GLN A 36 -3.69 2.45 5.33
C GLN A 36 -3.24 1.88 3.98
N THR A 37 -3.95 2.18 2.89
CA THR A 37 -3.54 1.76 1.54
C THR A 37 -2.24 2.40 1.09
N LEU A 38 -2.02 3.68 1.44
CA LEU A 38 -0.77 4.37 1.15
C LEU A 38 0.39 3.74 1.89
N ALA A 39 0.22 3.46 3.19
CA ALA A 39 1.21 2.76 4.00
C ALA A 39 1.54 1.37 3.42
N MET A 40 0.53 0.63 2.96
CA MET A 40 0.71 -0.65 2.27
C MET A 40 1.60 -0.52 1.03
N ILE A 41 1.30 0.44 0.13
CA ILE A 41 2.09 0.67 -1.09
C ILE A 41 3.54 1.03 -0.73
N VAL A 42 3.72 1.92 0.25
CA VAL A 42 5.05 2.34 0.71
C VAL A 42 5.84 1.19 1.34
N LEU A 43 5.19 0.28 2.09
CA LEU A 43 5.84 -0.90 2.64
C LEU A 43 6.27 -1.88 1.53
N TRP A 44 5.47 -2.05 0.47
CA TRP A 44 5.85 -2.88 -0.69
C TRP A 44 7.03 -2.29 -1.47
N THR A 45 7.01 -0.98 -1.73
CA THR A 45 8.13 -0.31 -2.40
C THR A 45 9.38 -0.33 -1.54
N GLY A 46 9.24 -0.12 -0.23
CA GLY A 46 10.31 -0.25 0.76
C GLY A 46 10.88 -1.67 0.84
N ALA A 47 10.05 -2.70 0.76
CA ALA A 47 10.50 -4.09 0.76
C ALA A 47 11.35 -4.42 -0.48
N VAL A 48 10.96 -3.94 -1.67
CA VAL A 48 11.75 -4.09 -2.90
C VAL A 48 13.04 -3.28 -2.83
N PHE A 49 12.99 -2.08 -2.26
CA PHE A 49 14.18 -1.25 -2.06
C PHE A 49 15.18 -1.91 -1.10
N LEU A 50 14.73 -2.42 0.06
CA LEU A 50 15.57 -3.16 1.00
C LEU A 50 16.13 -4.45 0.40
N HIS A 51 15.39 -5.11 -0.48
CA HIS A 51 15.90 -6.29 -1.18
C HIS A 51 17.06 -5.94 -2.12
N LYS A 52 16.97 -4.79 -2.80
CA LYS A 52 17.95 -4.36 -3.80
C LYS A 52 19.19 -3.70 -3.21
N PHE A 53 19.02 -2.88 -2.17
CA PHE A 53 20.08 -2.03 -1.60
C PHE A 53 20.38 -2.30 -0.12
N GLY A 54 19.52 -3.03 0.59
CA GLY A 54 19.71 -3.34 2.00
C GLY A 54 20.64 -4.53 2.22
N TYR A 55 21.50 -4.43 3.24
CA TYR A 55 22.32 -5.55 3.69
C TYR A 55 21.97 -5.92 5.14
N PRO A 56 21.56 -7.17 5.44
CA PRO A 56 21.37 -8.29 4.51
C PRO A 56 20.09 -8.14 3.64
N PRO A 57 20.05 -8.68 2.41
CA PRO A 57 18.87 -8.62 1.52
C PRO A 57 17.60 -9.27 2.09
N LYS A 58 17.76 -10.10 3.14
CA LYS A 58 16.66 -10.66 3.94
C LYS A 58 15.95 -9.61 4.81
N ALA A 59 16.51 -8.41 4.98
CA ALA A 59 15.86 -7.32 5.70
C ALA A 59 14.54 -6.89 5.01
N CYS A 60 14.35 -7.22 3.73
CA CYS A 60 13.09 -6.98 3.01
C CYS A 60 11.87 -7.61 3.70
N PHE A 61 12.04 -8.71 4.46
CA PHE A 61 10.95 -9.36 5.19
C PHE A 61 10.37 -8.50 6.33
N ILE A 62 11.15 -7.56 6.88
CA ILE A 62 10.69 -6.64 7.92
C ILE A 62 9.61 -5.71 7.37
N ALA A 63 9.69 -5.33 6.08
CA ALA A 63 8.69 -4.53 5.40
C ALA A 63 7.62 -5.40 4.72
N ALA A 64 8.00 -6.56 4.15
CA ALA A 64 7.08 -7.43 3.42
C ALA A 64 6.01 -8.07 4.33
N LEU A 65 6.38 -8.47 5.56
CA LEU A 65 5.45 -9.09 6.49
C LEU A 65 4.29 -8.14 6.90
N PRO A 66 4.55 -6.91 7.39
CA PRO A 66 3.47 -5.95 7.63
C PRO A 66 2.77 -5.50 6.35
N ALA A 67 3.46 -5.43 5.19
CA ALA A 67 2.83 -5.10 3.91
C ALA A 67 1.75 -6.12 3.52
N THR A 68 2.03 -7.42 3.70
CA THR A 68 1.09 -8.51 3.35
C THR A 68 -0.15 -8.51 4.22
N PHE A 69 0.03 -8.30 5.53
CA PHE A 69 -1.08 -8.14 6.47
C PHE A 69 -1.94 -6.92 6.13
N MET A 70 -1.32 -5.74 5.95
CA MET A 70 -2.01 -4.53 5.53
C MET A 70 -2.73 -4.71 4.19
N SER A 71 -2.14 -5.44 3.24
CA SER A 71 -2.77 -5.76 1.95
C SER A 71 -4.05 -6.56 2.15
N GLY A 72 -4.03 -7.59 3.00
CA GLY A 72 -5.22 -8.35 3.37
C GLY A 72 -6.29 -7.48 4.03
N VAL A 73 -5.92 -6.65 5.01
CA VAL A 73 -6.86 -5.76 5.72
C VAL A 73 -7.50 -4.74 4.78
N SER A 74 -6.73 -4.08 3.92
CA SER A 74 -7.28 -3.10 2.98
C SER A 74 -8.16 -3.73 1.90
N VAL A 75 -7.81 -4.93 1.41
CA VAL A 75 -8.59 -5.66 0.41
C VAL A 75 -9.90 -6.20 1.02
N THR A 76 -9.85 -6.82 2.20
CA THR A 76 -11.08 -7.24 2.91
C THR A 76 -12.01 -6.06 3.13
N TYR A 77 -11.50 -4.90 3.54
CA TYR A 77 -12.31 -3.69 3.70
C TYR A 77 -12.94 -3.24 2.37
N PHE A 78 -12.21 -3.27 1.26
CA PHE A 78 -12.74 -2.91 -0.05
C PHE A 78 -13.90 -3.84 -0.48
N PHE A 79 -13.80 -5.15 -0.22
CA PHE A 79 -14.86 -6.09 -0.55
C PHE A 79 -16.05 -6.05 0.42
N GLN A 80 -15.78 -5.82 1.71
CA GLN A 80 -16.78 -5.85 2.78
C GLN A 80 -17.55 -4.52 2.94
N ALA A 81 -16.93 -3.38 2.61
CA ALA A 81 -17.57 -2.09 2.81
C ALA A 81 -18.84 -1.99 1.95
N PRO A 82 -20.00 -1.62 2.55
CA PRO A 82 -21.29 -1.51 1.84
C PRO A 82 -21.29 -0.42 0.76
N GLU A 83 -20.32 0.49 0.80
CA GLU A 83 -20.15 1.57 -0.17
C GLU A 83 -19.26 1.19 -1.36
N CYS A 84 -18.51 0.08 -1.26
CA CYS A 84 -17.67 -0.42 -2.34
C CYS A 84 -18.40 -1.53 -3.09
N LEU A 85 -18.27 -2.79 -2.66
CA LEU A 85 -18.95 -3.94 -3.26
C LEU A 85 -20.04 -4.55 -2.37
N GLY A 86 -20.06 -4.24 -1.06
CA GLY A 86 -21.08 -4.70 -0.12
C GLY A 86 -21.21 -6.23 -0.02
N LEU A 87 -20.13 -6.97 -0.28
CA LEU A 87 -20.15 -8.43 -0.25
C LEU A 87 -20.17 -8.95 1.20
N SER A 88 -20.89 -10.05 1.40
CA SER A 88 -20.96 -10.76 2.68
C SER A 88 -19.57 -11.09 3.23
N THR A 89 -19.42 -11.02 4.55
CA THR A 89 -18.21 -11.44 5.29
C THR A 89 -17.76 -12.85 4.96
N ALA A 90 -18.68 -13.72 4.54
CA ALA A 90 -18.38 -15.08 4.09
C ALA A 90 -17.52 -15.12 2.81
N ILE A 91 -17.57 -14.07 1.98
CA ILE A 91 -16.79 -13.94 0.74
C ILE A 91 -15.60 -13.00 0.96
N ALA A 92 -15.78 -11.92 1.73
CA ALA A 92 -14.74 -10.92 1.92
C ALA A 92 -13.47 -11.47 2.62
N TYR A 93 -13.62 -12.27 3.68
CA TYR A 93 -12.48 -12.88 4.38
C TYR A 93 -11.64 -13.82 3.52
N PRO A 94 -12.20 -14.82 2.82
CA PRO A 94 -11.41 -15.70 1.96
C PRO A 94 -10.76 -14.94 0.79
N VAL A 95 -11.43 -13.93 0.22
CA VAL A 95 -10.84 -13.10 -0.84
C VAL A 95 -9.64 -12.31 -0.31
N GLY A 96 -9.72 -11.73 0.89
CA GLY A 96 -8.59 -11.04 1.51
C GLY A 96 -7.40 -11.95 1.82
N ILE A 97 -7.66 -13.19 2.27
CA ILE A 97 -6.62 -14.20 2.50
C ILE A 97 -5.95 -14.60 1.18
N VAL A 98 -6.74 -14.84 0.12
CA VAL A 98 -6.22 -15.16 -1.21
C VAL A 98 -5.41 -14.00 -1.78
N ALA A 99 -5.87 -12.76 -1.63
CA ALA A 99 -5.15 -11.57 -2.08
C ALA A 99 -3.81 -11.40 -1.32
N ALA A 100 -3.81 -11.57 0.01
CA ALA A 100 -2.59 -11.51 0.81
C ALA A 100 -1.60 -12.60 0.40
N ALA A 101 -2.07 -13.84 0.18
CA ALA A 101 -1.27 -14.95 -0.29
C ALA A 101 -0.72 -14.71 -1.71
N LEU A 102 -1.51 -14.13 -2.61
CA LEU A 102 -1.08 -13.75 -3.96
C LEU A 102 0.01 -12.68 -3.92
N PHE A 103 -0.17 -11.60 -3.15
CA PHE A 103 0.84 -10.55 -3.04
C PHE A 103 2.14 -11.05 -2.41
N LEU A 104 2.05 -11.86 -1.35
CA LEU A 104 3.22 -12.54 -0.77
C LEU A 104 3.90 -13.46 -1.80
N GLY A 105 3.12 -14.26 -2.53
CA GLY A 105 3.63 -15.19 -3.55
C GLY A 105 4.34 -14.48 -4.70
N ILE A 106 3.77 -13.39 -5.21
CA ILE A 106 4.39 -12.54 -6.24
C ILE A 106 5.69 -11.93 -5.71
N PHE A 107 5.69 -11.45 -4.46
CA PHE A 107 6.88 -10.86 -3.86
C PHE A 107 8.00 -11.88 -3.70
N ILE A 108 7.71 -13.06 -3.14
CA ILE A 108 8.67 -14.15 -2.96
C ILE A 108 9.22 -14.59 -4.32
N TRP A 109 8.37 -14.74 -5.33
CA TRP A 109 8.80 -15.10 -6.68
C TRP A 109 9.69 -14.02 -7.30
N ARG A 110 9.31 -12.73 -7.21
CA ARG A 110 10.12 -11.64 -7.76
C ARG A 110 11.44 -11.44 -7.03
N THR A 111 11.46 -11.53 -5.69
CA THR A 111 12.66 -11.27 -4.90
C THR A 111 13.60 -12.47 -4.86
N LEU A 112 13.09 -13.68 -4.60
CA LEU A 112 13.94 -14.86 -4.40
C LEU A 112 14.29 -15.63 -5.68
N ILE A 113 13.43 -15.59 -6.71
CA ILE A 113 13.63 -16.35 -7.96
C ILE A 113 14.18 -15.46 -9.07
N VAL A 114 13.58 -14.28 -9.29
CA VAL A 114 13.98 -13.38 -10.39
C VAL A 114 15.09 -12.41 -9.97
N GLY A 115 15.01 -11.86 -8.76
CA GLY A 115 15.94 -10.83 -8.27
C GLY A 115 17.16 -11.35 -7.51
N LYS A 116 17.49 -12.65 -7.60
CA LYS A 116 18.62 -13.25 -6.85
C LYS A 116 19.96 -12.58 -7.19
N ASP A 117 20.08 -12.06 -8.41
CA ASP A 117 21.26 -11.38 -8.94
C ASP A 117 21.11 -9.84 -8.96
N ASP A 118 19.93 -9.30 -8.58
CA ASP A 118 19.65 -7.85 -8.52
C ASP A 118 20.18 -7.20 -7.22
N VAL A 119 20.75 -7.99 -6.32
CA VAL A 119 21.33 -7.50 -5.06
C VAL A 119 22.58 -6.70 -5.40
N ALA A 120 22.55 -5.39 -5.14
CA ALA A 120 23.69 -4.53 -5.41
C ALA A 120 24.95 -5.10 -4.70
N PRO A 121 26.07 -5.34 -5.41
CA PRO A 121 27.24 -5.91 -4.79
C PRO A 121 27.77 -4.91 -3.76
N LEU A 122 27.87 -5.35 -2.50
CA LEU A 122 28.43 -4.61 -1.36
C LEU A 122 29.80 -3.95 -1.64
N HIS A 123 30.52 -4.40 -2.66
CA HIS A 123 31.86 -3.93 -3.01
C HIS A 123 31.89 -2.65 -3.85
N ALA A 124 30.75 -2.16 -4.38
CA ALA A 124 30.73 -0.96 -5.21
C ALA A 124 30.80 0.37 -4.42
N ALA A 125 30.63 0.33 -3.09
CA ALA A 125 30.67 1.51 -2.22
C ALA A 125 32.05 1.77 -1.58
N LYS A 126 33.11 1.05 -2.01
CA LYS A 126 34.47 1.15 -1.41
C LYS A 126 35.53 1.77 -2.32
N ASN A 127 35.15 2.53 -3.34
CA ASN A 127 36.10 3.27 -4.20
C ASN A 127 35.80 4.77 -4.16
#